data_AF-A0A942KB55-F1
#
_entry.id   AF-A0A942KB55-F1
#
_cell.length_a   1.000
_cell.length_b   1.000
_cell.length_c   1.000
_cell.angle_alpha   90.00
_cell.angle_beta   90.00
_cell.angle_gamma   90.00
#
_symmetry.space_group_name_H-M   'P 1'
#
loop_
_entity.id
_entity.type
_entity.pdbx_description
1 polymer ?
#
loop_
_entity_poly.entity_id
_entity_poly.type
_entity_poly.pdbx_seq_one_letter_code
_entity_poly.pdbx_strand_id
1 'polypeptide(L)'
;MLQRIQRLIKNPQPSRQEMAWGLRLSYSAAFLLQPLCAGLFGGVLLLIAAPQAAASALMSQMLIALALLQLPVALAMAHRLGRSGGKGALIAASIVLGVLLATPAWLALFAWLIGSAPRYLVILLSLLSLYYALGLAIAKLLVRLARSEEPADSHQPL
;
A
#
# COMPACT_ATOMS: atom_id res chain seq x y z
N MET A 1 -21.91 -6.36 -1.88
CA MET A 1 -20.49 -6.28 -1.45
C MET A 1 -20.28 -6.90 -0.06
N LEU A 2 -21.07 -6.52 0.95
CA LEU A 2 -21.01 -7.06 2.33
C LEU A 2 -21.04 -8.59 2.42
N GLN A 3 -21.91 -9.27 1.67
CA GLN A 3 -21.99 -10.74 1.65
C GLN A 3 -20.69 -11.41 1.18
N ARG A 4 -19.95 -10.79 0.24
CA ARG A 4 -18.66 -11.31 -0.25
C ARG A 4 -17.55 -11.14 0.79
N ILE A 5 -17.56 -10.02 1.53
CA ILE A 5 -16.65 -9.81 2.67
C ILE A 5 -16.92 -10.85 3.75
N GLN A 6 -18.19 -11.07 4.10
CA GLN A 6 -18.57 -12.09 5.09
C GLN A 6 -18.14 -13.50 4.66
N ARG A 7 -18.32 -13.87 3.39
CA ARG A 7 -17.83 -15.16 2.87
C ARG A 7 -16.31 -15.24 2.92
N LEU A 8 -15.59 -14.19 2.52
CA LEU A 8 -14.14 -14.16 2.61
C LEU A 8 -13.68 -14.33 4.05
N ILE A 9 -14.33 -13.70 5.04
CA ILE A 9 -13.95 -13.82 6.45
C ILE A 9 -14.25 -15.23 6.97
N LYS A 10 -15.47 -15.73 6.74
CA LYS A 10 -15.96 -17.00 7.30
C LYS A 10 -15.41 -18.25 6.62
N ASN A 11 -15.07 -18.19 5.33
CA ASN A 11 -14.50 -19.36 4.63
C ASN A 11 -13.01 -19.51 4.97
N PRO A 12 -12.60 -20.66 5.53
CA PRO A 12 -11.18 -20.94 5.81
C PRO A 12 -10.38 -21.14 4.51
N GLN A 13 -11.02 -21.67 3.46
CA GLN A 13 -10.42 -21.89 2.14
C GLN A 13 -11.22 -21.13 1.06
N PRO A 14 -11.00 -19.81 0.92
CA PRO A 14 -11.67 -19.03 -0.13
C PRO A 14 -11.16 -19.41 -1.52
N SER A 15 -12.03 -19.34 -2.52
CA SER A 15 -11.64 -19.59 -3.91
C SER A 15 -10.58 -18.57 -4.40
N ARG A 16 -9.84 -18.92 -5.46
CA ARG A 16 -8.83 -18.03 -6.08
C ARG A 16 -9.36 -16.62 -6.37
N GLN A 17 -10.59 -16.55 -6.90
CA GLN A 17 -11.21 -15.28 -7.26
C GLN A 17 -11.57 -14.47 -6.01
N GLU A 18 -12.08 -15.12 -4.96
CA GLU A 18 -12.39 -14.48 -3.67
C GLU A 18 -11.13 -13.98 -2.98
N MET A 19 -10.05 -14.77 -2.96
CA MET A 19 -8.76 -14.34 -2.41
C MET A 19 -8.20 -13.15 -3.18
N ALA A 20 -8.14 -13.21 -4.50
CA ALA A 20 -7.63 -12.13 -5.34
C ALA A 20 -8.41 -10.82 -5.14
N TRP A 21 -9.73 -10.92 -5.04
CA TRP A 21 -10.58 -9.77 -4.75
C TRP A 21 -10.32 -9.24 -3.34
N GLY A 22 -10.21 -10.12 -2.33
CA GLY A 22 -9.92 -9.77 -0.95
C GLY A 22 -8.60 -9.01 -0.80
N LEU A 23 -7.52 -9.53 -1.39
CA LEU A 23 -6.21 -8.87 -1.32
C LEU A 23 -6.21 -7.50 -1.98
N ARG A 24 -6.85 -7.35 -3.16
CA ARG A 24 -6.97 -6.05 -3.84
C ARG A 24 -7.80 -5.06 -3.04
N LEU A 25 -8.87 -5.52 -2.39
CA LEU A 25 -9.71 -4.69 -1.55
C LEU A 25 -8.94 -4.23 -0.31
N SER A 26 -8.28 -5.14 0.40
CA SER A 26 -7.46 -4.81 1.58
C SER A 26 -6.34 -3.83 1.23
N TYR A 27 -5.61 -4.08 0.14
CA TYR A 27 -4.60 -3.17 -0.36
C TYR A 27 -5.18 -1.80 -0.69
N SER A 28 -6.26 -1.75 -1.49
CA SER A 28 -6.85 -0.49 -1.95
C SER A 28 -7.43 0.31 -0.79
N ALA A 29 -8.09 -0.33 0.16
CA ALA A 29 -8.61 0.31 1.35
C ALA A 29 -7.48 0.89 2.21
N ALA A 30 -6.45 0.09 2.50
CA ALA A 30 -5.29 0.54 3.27
C ALA A 30 -4.54 1.68 2.57
N PHE A 31 -4.36 1.58 1.26
CA PHE A 31 -3.69 2.60 0.45
C PHE A 31 -4.51 3.89 0.42
N LEU A 32 -5.78 3.86 0.04
CA LEU A 32 -6.60 5.07 -0.14
C LEU A 32 -6.88 5.82 1.17
N LEU A 33 -6.93 5.11 2.29
CA LEU A 33 -7.09 5.74 3.61
C LEU A 33 -5.93 6.71 3.91
N GLN A 34 -4.72 6.40 3.46
CA GLN A 34 -3.53 7.21 3.75
C GLN A 34 -3.55 8.59 3.06
N PRO A 35 -3.79 8.74 1.74
CA PRO A 35 -3.99 10.04 1.11
C PRO A 35 -5.18 10.83 1.67
N LEU A 36 -6.27 10.15 2.06
CA LEU A 36 -7.39 10.81 2.70
C LEU A 36 -6.98 11.41 4.06
N CYS A 37 -6.30 10.63 4.90
CA CYS A 37 -5.75 11.11 6.17
C CYS A 37 -4.74 12.24 5.96
N ALA A 38 -3.84 12.11 4.99
CA ALA A 38 -2.88 13.17 4.66
C ALA A 38 -3.58 14.46 4.20
N GLY A 39 -4.61 14.35 3.35
CA GLY A 39 -5.40 15.49 2.90
C GLY A 39 -6.14 16.18 4.04
N LEU A 40 -6.79 15.41 4.92
CA LEU A 40 -7.46 15.94 6.12
C LEU A 40 -6.47 16.63 7.06
N PHE A 41 -5.33 15.98 7.32
CA PHE A 41 -4.28 16.54 8.17
C PHE A 41 -3.69 17.82 7.58
N GLY A 42 -3.46 17.85 6.27
CA GLY A 42 -3.05 19.05 5.55
C GLY A 42 -4.07 20.18 5.64
N GLY A 43 -5.36 19.86 5.54
CA GLY A 43 -6.44 20.82 5.74
C GLY A 43 -6.42 21.43 7.14
N VAL A 44 -6.24 20.60 8.18
CA VAL A 44 -6.10 21.09 9.58
C VAL A 44 -4.86 21.98 9.72
N LEU A 45 -3.73 21.56 9.15
CA LEU A 45 -2.49 22.32 9.23
C LEU A 45 -2.58 23.68 8.51
N LEU A 46 -3.28 23.77 7.38
CA LEU A 46 -3.52 25.06 6.71
C LEU A 46 -4.26 26.06 7.58
N LEU A 47 -5.18 25.60 8.43
CA LEU A 47 -5.98 26.48 9.27
C LEU A 47 -5.16 27.09 10.41
N ILE A 48 -4.02 26.49 10.75
CA ILE A 48 -3.19 26.89 11.91
C ILE A 48 -1.79 27.38 11.52
N ALA A 49 -1.31 27.07 10.32
CA ALA A 49 0.06 27.38 9.90
C ALA A 49 0.16 28.79 9.30
N ALA A 50 1.22 29.50 9.70
CA ALA A 50 1.61 30.76 9.05
C ALA A 50 2.24 30.49 7.66
N PRO A 51 2.21 31.47 6.74
CA PRO A 51 2.86 31.35 5.44
C PRO A 51 4.35 31.01 5.59
N GLN A 52 4.80 29.94 4.93
CA GLN A 52 6.19 29.50 4.98
C GLN A 52 7.00 30.04 3.80
N ALA A 53 8.28 30.33 4.05
CA ALA A 53 9.25 30.59 2.99
C ALA A 53 9.49 29.31 2.17
N ALA A 54 9.74 29.47 0.87
CA ALA A 54 9.94 28.34 -0.03
C ALA A 54 11.14 27.47 0.40
N ALA A 55 10.91 26.17 0.51
CA ALA A 55 11.96 25.21 0.83
C ALA A 55 13.05 25.15 -0.25
N SER A 56 14.26 24.78 0.18
CA SER A 56 15.37 24.52 -0.74
C SER A 56 15.07 23.30 -1.62
N ALA A 57 15.54 23.35 -2.87
CA ALA A 57 15.40 22.25 -3.83
C ALA A 57 15.95 20.92 -3.29
N LEU A 58 17.02 20.99 -2.48
CA LEU A 58 17.64 19.83 -1.85
C LEU A 58 16.66 19.08 -0.94
N MET A 59 15.90 19.80 -0.10
CA MET A 59 14.92 19.17 0.78
C MET A 59 13.84 18.42 -0.01
N SER A 60 13.28 19.05 -1.06
CA SER A 60 12.28 18.40 -1.91
C SER A 60 12.84 17.17 -2.65
N GLN A 61 14.10 17.22 -3.09
CA GLN A 61 14.79 16.07 -3.69
C GLN A 61 15.00 14.93 -2.69
N MET A 62 15.34 15.24 -1.43
CA MET A 62 15.45 14.22 -0.37
C MET A 62 14.12 13.52 -0.11
N LEU A 63 12.99 14.25 -0.12
CA LEU A 63 11.66 13.65 0.01
C LEU A 63 11.37 12.66 -1.13
N ILE A 64 11.73 13.01 -2.37
CA ILE A 64 11.59 12.12 -3.52
C ILE A 64 12.50 10.90 -3.37
N ALA A 65 13.75 11.07 -2.95
CA ALA A 65 14.68 9.97 -2.73
C ALA A 65 14.16 9.01 -1.65
N LEU A 66 13.60 9.53 -0.56
CA LEU A 66 12.93 8.71 0.46
C LEU A 66 11.73 7.96 -0.10
N ALA A 67 10.90 8.59 -0.93
CA ALA A 67 9.78 7.92 -1.59
C ALA A 67 10.25 6.74 -2.45
N LEU A 68 11.34 6.91 -3.21
CA LEU A 68 11.94 5.86 -4.03
C LEU A 68 12.53 4.72 -3.19
N LEU A 69 13.26 5.05 -2.12
CA LEU A 69 13.84 4.06 -1.21
C LEU A 69 12.79 3.26 -0.43
N GLN A 70 11.58 3.80 -0.27
CA GLN A 70 10.48 3.10 0.39
C GLN A 70 10.01 1.87 -0.39
N LEU A 71 10.14 1.88 -1.72
CA LEU A 71 9.69 0.80 -2.58
C LEU A 71 10.37 -0.55 -2.26
N PRO A 72 11.71 -0.67 -2.28
CA PRO A 72 12.37 -1.95 -1.96
C PRO A 72 12.05 -2.44 -0.55
N VAL A 73 11.87 -1.53 0.42
CA VAL A 73 11.46 -1.87 1.79
C VAL A 73 10.05 -2.49 1.79
N ALA A 74 9.10 -1.85 1.12
CA ALA A 74 7.72 -2.34 1.02
C ALA A 74 7.66 -3.72 0.34
N LEU A 75 8.44 -3.93 -0.72
CA LEU A 75 8.54 -5.21 -1.42
C LEU A 75 9.15 -6.30 -0.53
N ALA A 76 10.26 -5.99 0.16
CA ALA A 76 10.92 -6.94 1.05
C ALA A 76 9.99 -7.37 2.21
N MET A 77 9.26 -6.43 2.82
CA MET A 77 8.31 -6.73 3.88
C MET A 77 7.12 -7.56 3.38
N ALA A 78 6.53 -7.18 2.24
CA ALA A 78 5.43 -7.94 1.65
C ALA A 78 5.86 -9.35 1.23
N HIS A 79 7.08 -9.52 0.72
CA HIS A 79 7.64 -10.82 0.41
C HIS A 79 7.81 -11.68 1.66
N ARG A 80 8.43 -11.13 2.72
CA ARG A 80 8.65 -11.85 3.98
C ARG A 80 7.33 -12.29 4.62
N LEU A 81 6.33 -11.43 4.64
CA LEU A 81 4.99 -11.76 5.15
C LEU A 81 4.24 -12.73 4.24
N GLY A 82 4.32 -12.55 2.91
CA GLY A 82 3.67 -13.45 1.96
C GLY A 82 4.21 -14.87 2.00
N ARG A 83 5.47 -15.05 2.39
CA ARG A 83 6.12 -16.36 2.54
C ARG A 83 5.76 -17.13 3.80
N SER A 84 5.13 -16.51 4.80
CA SER A 84 4.72 -17.25 6.00
C SER A 84 3.47 -18.12 5.74
N GLY A 85 2.88 -18.02 4.55
CA GLY A 85 1.77 -18.85 4.13
C GLY A 85 0.42 -18.48 4.75
N GLY A 86 -0.64 -18.95 4.10
CA GLY A 86 -2.00 -18.81 4.59
C GLY A 86 -2.68 -17.46 4.33
N LYS A 87 -4.00 -17.47 4.44
CA LYS A 87 -4.89 -16.34 4.15
C LYS A 87 -4.58 -15.09 4.99
N GLY A 88 -4.36 -15.27 6.30
CA GLY A 88 -4.10 -14.17 7.22
C GLY A 88 -2.81 -13.41 6.87
N ALA A 89 -1.73 -14.15 6.55
CA ALA A 89 -0.46 -13.56 6.18
C ALA A 89 -0.52 -12.79 4.86
N LEU A 90 -1.24 -13.32 3.85
CA LEU A 90 -1.41 -12.63 2.57
C LEU A 90 -2.22 -11.33 2.70
N ILE A 91 -3.26 -11.34 3.54
CA ILE A 91 -4.03 -10.14 3.85
C ILE A 91 -3.14 -9.13 4.58
N ALA A 92 -2.38 -9.57 5.59
CA ALA A 92 -1.45 -8.72 6.32
C ALA A 92 -0.38 -8.12 5.41
N ALA A 93 0.23 -8.93 4.53
CA ALA A 93 1.18 -8.49 3.51
C ALA A 93 0.56 -7.42 2.59
N SER A 94 -0.70 -7.61 2.17
CA SER A 94 -1.41 -6.66 1.31
C SER A 94 -1.71 -5.34 2.02
N ILE A 95 -2.07 -5.38 3.31
CA ILE A 95 -2.29 -4.19 4.14
C ILE A 95 -0.97 -3.43 4.33
N VAL A 96 0.09 -4.12 4.74
CA VAL A 96 1.43 -3.54 4.92
C VAL A 96 1.91 -2.88 3.63
N LEU A 97 1.74 -3.56 2.50
CA LEU A 97 2.07 -3.01 1.19
C LEU A 97 1.24 -1.75 0.89
N GLY A 98 -0.06 -1.75 1.19
CA GLY A 98 -0.94 -0.60 1.03
C GLY A 98 -0.49 0.62 1.84
N VAL A 99 -0.13 0.41 3.11
CA VAL A 99 0.35 1.47 4.00
C VAL A 99 1.69 2.04 3.53
N LEU A 100 2.67 1.17 3.27
CA LEU A 100 4.03 1.61 2.90
C LEU A 100 4.07 2.26 1.52
N LEU A 101 3.31 1.74 0.55
CA LEU A 101 3.26 2.31 -0.79
C LEU A 101 2.46 3.62 -0.85
N ALA A 102 1.68 3.96 0.18
CA ALA A 102 1.00 5.24 0.26
C ALA A 102 1.83 6.36 0.92
N THR A 103 3.03 6.06 1.42
CA THR A 103 3.96 7.06 1.98
C THR A 103 4.18 8.29 1.09
N PRO A 104 4.25 8.21 -0.26
CA PRO A 104 4.36 9.40 -1.11
C PRO A 104 3.25 10.43 -0.90
N ALA A 105 2.06 10.06 -0.43
CA ALA A 105 0.99 11.01 -0.11
C ALA A 105 1.37 11.92 1.07
N TRP A 106 1.97 11.35 2.12
CA TRP A 106 2.49 12.10 3.25
C TRP A 106 3.68 12.98 2.85
N LEU A 107 4.56 12.46 2.01
CA LEU A 107 5.70 13.24 1.50
C LEU A 107 5.26 14.39 0.60
N ALA A 108 4.22 14.19 -0.22
CA ALA A 108 3.60 15.24 -1.02
C ALA A 108 2.97 16.32 -0.13
N LEU A 109 2.30 15.92 0.95
CA LEU A 109 1.79 16.85 1.95
C LEU A 109 2.91 17.68 2.58
N PHE A 110 3.98 17.04 3.06
CA PHE A 110 5.11 17.76 3.65
C PHE A 110 5.77 18.70 2.65
N ALA A 111 6.02 18.22 1.43
CA ALA A 111 6.60 19.04 0.36
C ALA A 111 5.74 20.29 0.10
N TRP A 112 4.42 20.15 0.12
CA TRP A 112 3.51 21.28 -0.09
C TRP A 112 3.52 22.25 1.10
N LEU A 113 3.48 21.74 2.33
CA LEU A 113 3.52 22.56 3.55
C LEU A 113 4.79 23.42 3.65
N ILE A 114 5.94 22.88 3.21
CA ILE A 114 7.20 23.63 3.19
C ILE A 114 7.37 24.52 1.94
N GLY A 115 6.32 24.68 1.12
CA GLY A 115 6.37 25.52 -0.07
C GLY A 115 7.31 25.01 -1.17
N SER A 116 7.41 23.69 -1.35
CA SER A 116 8.20 23.11 -2.44
C SER A 116 7.67 23.53 -3.81
N ALA A 117 8.56 23.65 -4.80
CA ALA A 117 8.16 23.98 -6.16
C ALA A 117 7.18 22.93 -6.75
N PRO A 118 6.20 23.34 -7.58
CA PRO A 118 5.15 22.45 -8.10
C PRO A 118 5.66 21.18 -8.79
N ARG A 119 6.79 21.25 -9.48
CA ARG A 119 7.41 20.08 -10.14
C ARG A 119 7.70 18.92 -9.19
N TYR A 120 8.11 19.20 -7.95
CA TYR A 120 8.41 18.14 -6.98
C TYR A 120 7.13 17.47 -6.46
N LEU A 121 6.05 18.25 -6.32
CA LEU A 121 4.72 17.71 -6.00
C LEU A 121 4.21 16.80 -7.11
N VAL A 122 4.34 17.22 -8.37
CA VAL A 122 3.97 16.39 -9.53
C VAL A 122 4.73 15.06 -9.54
N ILE A 123 6.03 15.08 -9.22
CA ILE A 123 6.83 13.84 -9.12
C ILE A 123 6.30 12.93 -7.99
N LEU A 124 6.06 13.46 -6.80
CA LEU A 124 5.56 12.68 -5.66
C LEU A 124 4.16 12.11 -5.92
N LEU A 125 3.27 12.87 -6.55
CA LEU A 125 1.95 12.40 -6.97
C LEU A 125 2.05 11.33 -8.07
N SER A 126 2.97 11.49 -9.01
CA SER A 126 3.24 10.47 -10.05
C SER A 126 3.74 9.17 -9.42
N LEU A 127 4.63 9.26 -8.43
CA LEU A 127 5.09 8.10 -7.66
C LEU A 127 3.93 7.45 -6.87
N LEU A 128 3.05 8.25 -6.26
CA LEU A 128 1.86 7.72 -5.59
C LEU A 128 0.98 6.91 -6.54
N SER A 129 0.68 7.45 -7.74
CA SER A 129 -0.10 6.74 -8.75
C SER A 129 0.60 5.47 -9.25
N LEU A 130 1.91 5.52 -9.47
CA LEU A 130 2.70 4.36 -9.86
C LEU A 130 2.67 3.28 -8.77
N TYR A 131 2.81 3.67 -7.51
CA TYR A 131 2.81 2.77 -6.36
C TYR A 131 1.44 2.13 -6.16
N TYR A 132 0.35 2.86 -6.42
CA TYR A 132 -0.99 2.30 -6.45
C TYR A 132 -1.12 1.16 -7.49
N ALA A 133 -0.70 1.43 -8.73
CA ALA A 133 -0.74 0.46 -9.81
C ALA A 133 0.14 -0.77 -9.51
N LEU A 134 1.34 -0.54 -8.96
CA LEU A 134 2.28 -1.58 -8.61
C LEU A 134 1.75 -2.49 -7.49
N GLY A 135 1.17 -1.91 -6.44
CA GLY A 135 0.61 -2.71 -5.35
C GLY A 135 -0.59 -3.56 -5.80
N LEU A 136 -1.43 -3.06 -6.72
CA LEU A 136 -2.46 -3.87 -7.37
C LEU A 136 -1.88 -5.03 -8.18
N ALA A 137 -0.76 -4.83 -8.88
CA ALA A 137 -0.07 -5.89 -9.62
C ALA A 137 0.51 -6.95 -8.66
N ILE A 138 1.13 -6.52 -7.57
CA ILE A 138 1.70 -7.41 -6.54
C ILE A 138 0.61 -8.20 -5.82
N ALA A 139 -0.54 -7.59 -5.51
CA ALA A 139 -1.68 -8.30 -4.94
C ALA A 139 -2.15 -9.46 -5.83
N LYS A 140 -2.03 -9.35 -7.17
CA LYS A 140 -2.29 -10.47 -8.10
C LYS A 140 -1.22 -11.56 -8.01
N LEU A 141 0.05 -11.19 -7.82
CA LEU A 141 1.16 -12.14 -7.69
C LEU A 141 1.08 -12.92 -6.38
N LEU A 142 0.69 -12.28 -5.27
CA LEU A 142 0.51 -12.92 -3.97
C LEU A 142 -0.51 -14.08 -4.01
N VAL A 143 -1.56 -13.97 -4.84
CA VAL A 143 -2.54 -15.05 -5.06
C VAL A 143 -1.90 -16.29 -5.70
N ARG A 144 -0.88 -16.10 -6.55
CA ARG A 144 -0.18 -17.24 -7.17
C ARG A 144 0.69 -17.97 -6.15
N LEU A 145 1.32 -17.23 -5.23
CA LEU A 145 2.18 -17.79 -4.17
C LEU A 145 1.37 -18.59 -3.14
N ALA A 146 0.13 -18.18 -2.85
CA ALA A 146 -0.78 -18.86 -1.94
C ALA A 146 -1.07 -20.34 -2.27
N ARG A 147 -0.75 -20.78 -3.50
CA ARG A 147 -1.01 -22.15 -3.99
C ARG A 147 0.18 -23.08 -3.95
N SER A 148 1.39 -22.55 -3.89
CA SER A 148 2.61 -23.38 -3.92
C SER A 148 2.82 -24.15 -2.61
N GLU A 149 2.01 -23.86 -1.59
CA GLU A 149 2.07 -24.45 -0.25
C GLU A 149 0.88 -25.38 0.06
N GLU A 150 0.04 -25.72 -0.93
CA GLU A 150 -0.95 -26.80 -0.78
C GLU A 150 -0.16 -28.12 -0.70
N PRO A 151 -0.10 -28.81 0.47
CA PRO A 151 0.67 -30.05 0.60
C PRO A 151 0.05 -31.11 -0.32
N ALA A 152 0.87 -31.76 -1.11
CA ALA A 152 0.47 -32.82 -2.04
C ALA A 152 -0.02 -34.13 -1.36
N ASP A 153 -0.38 -34.10 -0.08
CA ASP A 153 -0.46 -35.29 0.80
C ASP A 153 -1.83 -35.45 1.49
N SER A 154 -2.94 -35.20 0.79
CA SER A 154 -4.28 -35.62 1.24
C SER A 154 -4.75 -36.95 0.63
N HIS A 155 -3.83 -37.77 0.11
CA HIS A 155 -4.08 -39.15 -0.31
C HIS A 155 -3.37 -40.14 0.63
N GLN A 156 -3.83 -40.24 1.87
CA GLN A 156 -3.73 -41.50 2.61
C GLN A 156 -5.13 -41.97 2.98
N PRO A 157 -5.70 -42.95 2.25
CA PRO A 157 -6.79 -43.74 2.78
C PRO A 157 -6.23 -44.66 3.87
N LEU A 158 -6.78 -44.56 5.07
CA LEU A 158 -6.77 -45.65 6.07
C LEU A 158 -8.20 -46.13 6.23
#